data_AF-A0A367L7I3-F1
#
_entry.id   AF-A0A367L7I3-F1
#
_cell.length_a   1.000
_cell.length_b   1.000
_cell.length_c   1.000
_cell.angle_alpha   90.00
_cell.angle_beta   90.00
_cell.angle_gamma   90.00
#
_symmetry.space_group_name_H-M   'P 1'
#
loop_
_entity.id
_entity.type
_entity.pdbx_description
1 polymer ?
#
loop_
_entity_poly.entity_id
_entity_poly.type
_entity_poly.pdbx_seq_one_letter_code
_entity_poly.pdbx_strand_id
1 'polypeptide(L)'
;MADICSLYVLFHTIFLSLDGPISVPNQRTDSEQLPVLERTRSHASSASIFVCPVRSSSPFISSALKKKRGDKQIKTLAAEEKTIGKKGTMEIANLRDNKAFPDLINLPYQHVVDFTYWTSTDGFVFDPRKHWCFLGEVVVETFSKRLRILVRDRSGALAPVDFQTSELGVGLVSRGEMRVGATVAILYAEKYVFGDSNVGIRQLSLETVKVFPVSMDGLMQVNDRLQEYAAVKDGQRMCHNCERKATTMFRCGKCNLFYYCNKCNLFYYCNKECQIAAWIDKGHKHDCKILQDSELRGLLFMDWDRFETYHQFSTPLA
;
A
#
# COMPACT_ATOMS: atom_id res chain seq x y z
N MET A 1 -9.04 -8.52 -44.87
CA MET A 1 -10.46 -8.74 -44.52
C MET A 1 -10.70 -10.24 -44.56
N ALA A 2 -11.47 -10.76 -43.59
CA ALA A 2 -11.65 -12.20 -43.29
C ALA A 2 -10.36 -12.95 -42.88
N ASP A 3 -10.35 -13.83 -41.88
CA ASP A 3 -11.37 -14.00 -40.81
C ASP A 3 -10.73 -14.54 -39.52
N ILE A 4 -11.24 -14.10 -38.36
CA ILE A 4 -10.75 -14.52 -37.03
C ILE A 4 -11.94 -15.07 -36.25
N CYS A 5 -12.24 -16.38 -36.38
CA CYS A 5 -13.31 -17.01 -35.61
C CYS A 5 -13.29 -18.57 -35.63
N SER A 6 -12.25 -19.20 -35.08
CA SER A 6 -12.31 -20.58 -34.52
C SER A 6 -10.98 -21.00 -33.88
N LEU A 7 -10.90 -20.95 -32.55
CA LEU A 7 -10.03 -21.79 -31.69
C LEU A 7 -10.27 -21.42 -30.21
N TYR A 8 -11.52 -21.61 -29.76
CA TYR A 8 -11.94 -21.32 -28.37
C TYR A 8 -12.73 -22.48 -27.73
N VAL A 9 -12.48 -23.70 -28.18
CA VAL A 9 -12.99 -24.94 -27.56
C VAL A 9 -11.97 -26.07 -27.70
N LEU A 10 -11.13 -26.29 -26.68
CA LEU A 10 -10.68 -27.60 -26.18
C LEU A 10 -9.80 -27.39 -24.92
N PHE A 11 -9.60 -28.45 -24.12
CA PHE A 11 -8.81 -28.47 -22.88
C PHE A 11 -9.43 -27.81 -21.63
N HIS A 12 -10.70 -28.10 -21.39
CA HIS A 12 -11.09 -28.54 -20.05
C HIS A 12 -10.91 -30.07 -19.95
N THR A 13 -10.53 -30.57 -18.77
CA THR A 13 -10.34 -32.00 -18.41
C THR A 13 -8.96 -32.59 -18.74
N ILE A 14 -8.12 -32.70 -17.71
CA ILE A 14 -7.48 -33.93 -17.18
C ILE A 14 -6.53 -33.49 -16.05
N PHE A 15 -6.93 -33.73 -14.80
CA PHE A 15 -6.13 -34.33 -13.72
C PHE A 15 -6.94 -34.27 -12.42
N LEU A 16 -7.57 -35.40 -12.07
CA LEU A 16 -8.12 -35.68 -10.75
C LEU A 16 -7.32 -36.81 -10.12
N SER A 17 -7.25 -36.79 -8.79
CA SER A 17 -6.94 -37.93 -7.91
C SER A 17 -5.51 -38.49 -7.95
N LEU A 18 -4.72 -38.09 -6.94
CA LEU A 18 -3.96 -39.03 -6.12
C LEU A 18 -3.94 -38.51 -4.66
N ASP A 19 -5.02 -38.80 -3.92
CA ASP A 19 -4.99 -38.73 -2.46
C ASP A 19 -4.30 -39.96 -1.88
N GLY A 20 -3.33 -39.74 -0.99
CA GLY A 20 -2.61 -40.80 -0.29
C GLY A 20 -1.81 -40.24 0.89
N PRO A 21 -2.21 -40.50 2.15
CA PRO A 21 -1.58 -39.88 3.31
C PRO A 21 -0.23 -40.52 3.65
N ILE A 22 0.85 -39.75 3.59
CA ILE A 22 2.16 -40.14 4.11
C ILE A 22 2.20 -39.86 5.61
N SER A 23 2.31 -40.92 6.41
CA SER A 23 2.50 -40.86 7.85
C SER A 23 3.94 -40.46 8.19
N VAL A 24 4.11 -39.39 8.97
CA VAL A 24 5.40 -38.99 9.55
C VAL A 24 5.36 -39.25 11.06
N PRO A 25 6.33 -39.99 11.65
CA PRO A 25 6.32 -40.31 13.07
C PRO A 25 6.69 -39.11 13.94
N ASN A 26 6.02 -39.03 15.10
CA ASN A 26 6.21 -38.01 16.12
C ASN A 26 7.24 -38.50 17.16
N GLN A 27 8.29 -37.71 17.41
CA GLN A 27 9.14 -37.89 18.59
C GLN A 27 9.26 -36.58 19.38
N ARG A 28 8.83 -36.66 20.65
CA ARG A 28 9.35 -35.85 21.77
C ARG A 28 10.80 -36.31 22.05
N THR A 29 11.67 -35.65 22.81
CA THR A 29 11.52 -34.57 23.81
C THR A 29 12.51 -33.41 23.45
N ASP A 30 12.99 -32.48 24.28
CA ASP A 30 12.91 -32.27 25.74
C ASP A 30 13.05 -30.79 26.14
N SER A 31 13.03 -30.53 27.45
CA SER A 31 13.25 -29.23 28.11
C SER A 31 14.72 -28.94 28.46
N GLU A 32 15.12 -27.66 28.44
CA GLU A 32 16.07 -27.12 29.43
C GLU A 32 15.83 -25.62 29.71
N GLN A 33 16.13 -25.17 30.92
CA GLN A 33 15.77 -23.84 31.45
C GLN A 33 16.97 -23.06 32.01
N LEU A 34 17.05 -21.76 31.65
CA LEU A 34 17.61 -20.65 32.47
C LEU A 34 19.13 -20.68 32.75
N PRO A 35 19.79 -19.61 33.28
CA PRO A 35 19.29 -18.31 33.80
C PRO A 35 19.74 -17.07 32.98
N VAL A 36 18.97 -15.98 32.92
CA VAL A 36 18.92 -14.85 33.90
C VAL A 36 20.30 -14.37 34.37
N LEU A 37 20.67 -13.16 33.98
CA LEU A 37 21.76 -12.39 34.60
C LEU A 37 21.41 -10.90 34.58
N GLU A 38 21.01 -10.37 35.73
CA GLU A 38 20.82 -8.93 35.94
C GLU A 38 22.16 -8.20 36.03
N ARG A 39 22.23 -6.93 35.59
CA ARG A 39 23.16 -5.94 36.16
C ARG A 39 22.73 -4.49 35.92
N THR A 40 22.11 -3.93 36.96
CA THR A 40 22.44 -2.63 37.62
C THR A 40 22.64 -1.33 36.82
N ARG A 41 22.00 -0.28 37.36
CA ARG A 41 22.04 1.15 36.96
C ARG A 41 23.39 1.86 37.19
N SER A 42 23.65 2.89 36.37
CA SER A 42 24.17 4.22 36.77
C SER A 42 23.70 5.23 35.70
N HIS A 43 23.07 6.38 35.97
CA HIS A 43 23.29 7.58 36.82
C HIS A 43 24.04 8.74 36.13
N ALA A 44 23.56 9.96 36.43
CA ALA A 44 23.99 11.29 35.95
C ALA A 44 23.69 11.58 34.47
N SER A 45 23.43 12.79 33.96
CA SER A 45 23.24 14.21 34.39
C SER A 45 23.53 15.00 33.07
N SER A 46 23.08 16.22 32.76
CA SER A 46 22.43 17.29 33.52
C SER A 46 21.54 18.10 32.57
N ALA A 47 20.51 18.79 33.07
CA ALA A 47 19.73 19.76 32.29
C ALA A 47 20.33 21.16 32.45
N SER A 48 20.40 21.94 31.36
CA SER A 48 20.74 23.37 31.40
C SER A 48 19.57 24.21 30.92
N ILE A 49 18.97 24.93 31.87
CA ILE A 49 17.86 25.87 31.64
C ILE A 49 18.48 27.23 31.32
N PHE A 50 18.18 27.79 30.14
CA PHE A 50 18.50 29.17 29.83
C PHE A 50 17.28 30.07 30.07
N VAL A 51 17.37 30.89 31.11
CA VAL A 51 16.43 31.99 31.37
C VAL A 51 16.92 33.23 30.63
N CYS A 52 16.01 33.97 29.99
CA CYS A 52 16.27 35.34 29.53
C CYS A 52 15.12 36.27 29.95
N PRO A 53 15.40 37.56 30.24
CA PRO A 53 14.57 38.33 31.15
C PRO A 53 13.46 39.14 30.48
N VAL A 54 12.40 39.39 31.26
CA VAL A 54 11.36 40.37 30.95
C VAL A 54 11.92 41.79 31.03
N ARG A 55 11.63 42.63 30.03
CA ARG A 55 11.62 44.10 30.20
C ARG A 55 10.36 44.71 29.62
N SER A 56 9.83 45.67 30.37
CA SER A 56 8.62 46.43 30.10
C SER A 56 8.90 47.66 29.23
N SER A 57 7.94 48.02 28.39
CA SER A 57 7.50 49.41 28.20
C SER A 57 6.34 49.49 27.19
N SER A 58 5.27 50.19 27.56
CA SER A 58 4.26 50.75 26.66
C SER A 58 4.60 52.23 26.44
N PRO A 59 4.33 52.81 25.25
CA PRO A 59 3.21 53.75 25.23
C PRO A 59 2.34 53.74 23.95
N PHE A 60 1.06 54.05 24.18
CA PHE A 60 0.05 54.66 23.30
C PHE A 60 0.48 55.14 21.89
N ILE A 61 -0.11 54.56 20.82
CA ILE A 61 -0.54 55.30 19.62
C ILE A 61 -1.91 54.80 19.09
N SER A 62 -2.76 55.79 18.78
CA SER A 62 -4.11 55.85 18.15
C SER A 62 -4.87 54.60 17.68
N SER A 63 -6.19 54.66 17.90
CA SER A 63 -7.23 53.69 17.50
C SER A 63 -7.58 53.69 15.99
N ALA A 64 -7.12 54.67 15.20
CA ALA A 64 -7.50 54.82 13.79
C ALA A 64 -6.81 53.82 12.85
N LEU A 65 -5.63 53.30 13.20
CA LEU A 65 -4.87 52.36 12.37
C LEU A 65 -5.34 50.90 12.48
N LYS A 66 -6.11 50.55 13.53
CA LYS A 66 -6.57 49.17 13.73
C LYS A 66 -7.63 48.73 12.72
N LYS A 67 -8.53 49.64 12.28
CA LYS A 67 -9.65 49.30 11.39
C LYS A 67 -9.18 48.90 9.97
N LYS A 68 -8.26 49.69 9.37
CA LYS A 68 -7.67 49.36 8.05
C LYS A 68 -6.75 48.13 8.06
N ARG A 69 -6.20 47.74 9.22
CA ARG A 69 -5.41 46.50 9.35
C ARG A 69 -6.31 45.26 9.40
N GLY A 70 -7.44 45.34 10.13
CA GLY A 70 -8.45 44.27 10.18
C GLY A 70 -9.00 43.89 8.81
N ASP A 71 -9.49 44.86 8.04
CA ASP A 71 -10.09 44.60 6.71
C ASP A 71 -9.10 43.99 5.70
N LYS A 72 -7.80 44.32 5.81
CA LYS A 72 -6.77 43.76 4.95
C LYS A 72 -6.37 42.35 5.40
N GLN A 73 -6.29 42.11 6.70
CA GLN A 73 -5.96 40.81 7.27
C GLN A 73 -7.08 39.78 7.08
N ILE A 74 -8.35 40.18 7.19
CA ILE A 74 -9.51 39.32 6.86
C ILE A 74 -9.52 38.96 5.36
N LYS A 75 -9.17 39.90 4.47
CA LYS A 75 -9.08 39.61 3.02
C LYS A 75 -7.89 38.72 2.65
N THR A 76 -6.77 38.79 3.38
CA THR A 76 -5.65 37.86 3.21
C THR A 76 -6.00 36.47 3.71
N LEU A 77 -6.61 36.34 4.90
CA LEU A 77 -7.05 35.05 5.44
C LEU A 77 -8.12 34.38 4.56
N ALA A 78 -9.09 35.13 4.04
CA ALA A 78 -10.09 34.61 3.10
C ALA A 78 -9.52 34.26 1.71
N ALA A 79 -8.36 34.82 1.33
CA ALA A 79 -7.63 34.42 0.13
C ALA A 79 -6.81 33.14 0.40
N GLU A 80 -6.19 33.03 1.58
CA GLU A 80 -5.46 31.84 2.03
C GLU A 80 -6.39 30.63 2.18
N GLU A 81 -7.59 30.80 2.76
CA GLU A 81 -8.64 29.77 2.77
C GLU A 81 -9.08 29.37 1.35
N LYS A 82 -9.15 30.32 0.41
CA LYS A 82 -9.46 30.02 -1.01
C LYS A 82 -8.36 29.22 -1.71
N THR A 83 -7.09 29.40 -1.34
CA THR A 83 -5.99 28.53 -1.81
C THR A 83 -5.90 27.19 -1.09
N ILE A 84 -6.37 27.10 0.16
CA ILE A 84 -6.48 25.82 0.88
C ILE A 84 -7.63 24.96 0.30
N GLY A 85 -8.68 25.59 -0.23
CA GLY A 85 -9.81 24.95 -0.91
C GLY A 85 -9.50 24.19 -2.22
N LYS A 86 -8.22 24.03 -2.61
CA LYS A 86 -7.81 23.23 -3.77
C LYS A 86 -6.63 22.28 -3.54
N LYS A 87 -6.24 22.05 -2.29
CA LYS A 87 -5.54 20.80 -1.95
C LYS A 87 -6.61 19.73 -1.79
N GLY A 88 -6.89 19.02 -2.88
CA GLY A 88 -7.88 17.95 -2.89
C GLY A 88 -7.65 17.01 -1.71
N THR A 89 -8.74 16.56 -1.07
CA THR A 89 -8.67 15.46 -0.11
C THR A 89 -8.04 14.28 -0.82
N MET A 90 -6.79 13.98 -0.49
CA MET A 90 -6.01 12.89 -1.10
C MET A 90 -6.83 11.61 -1.02
N GLU A 91 -7.37 11.20 -2.17
CA GLU A 91 -8.28 10.09 -2.28
C GLU A 91 -7.50 8.79 -2.04
N ILE A 92 -8.10 7.86 -1.29
CA ILE A 92 -7.45 6.59 -1.01
C ILE A 92 -7.59 5.74 -2.26
N ALA A 93 -6.46 5.34 -2.85
CA ALA A 93 -6.46 4.57 -4.07
C ALA A 93 -7.31 3.29 -3.93
N ASN A 94 -8.20 3.07 -4.88
CA ASN A 94 -9.03 1.86 -4.91
C ASN A 94 -8.24 0.76 -5.62
N LEU A 95 -7.81 -0.26 -4.87
CA LEU A 95 -7.07 -1.41 -5.40
C LEU A 95 -7.90 -2.27 -6.38
N ARG A 96 -9.19 -1.96 -6.58
CA ARG A 96 -10.07 -2.52 -7.61
C ARG A 96 -10.17 -1.67 -8.88
N ASP A 97 -9.61 -0.47 -8.93
CA ASP A 97 -9.59 0.32 -10.17
C ASP A 97 -8.64 -0.33 -11.20
N ASN A 98 -9.20 -0.77 -12.32
CA ASN A 98 -8.44 -1.41 -13.40
C ASN A 98 -7.55 -0.42 -14.18
N LYS A 99 -7.68 0.90 -13.98
CA LYS A 99 -6.79 1.89 -14.63
C LYS A 99 -5.48 2.08 -13.88
N ALA A 100 -5.50 2.11 -12.55
CA ALA A 100 -4.31 2.18 -11.70
C ALA A 100 -3.76 0.79 -11.35
N PHE A 101 -4.64 -0.20 -11.14
CA PHE A 101 -4.32 -1.58 -10.80
C PHE A 101 -4.85 -2.56 -11.86
N PRO A 102 -4.26 -2.59 -13.06
CA PRO A 102 -4.70 -3.44 -14.16
C PRO A 102 -4.49 -4.94 -13.87
N ASP A 103 -5.49 -5.75 -14.22
CA ASP A 103 -5.37 -7.20 -14.39
C ASP A 103 -4.47 -7.53 -15.61
N LEU A 104 -3.99 -8.78 -15.75
CA LEU A 104 -3.02 -9.18 -16.78
C LEU A 104 -3.46 -8.76 -18.19
N ILE A 105 -4.74 -8.96 -18.50
CA ILE A 105 -5.33 -8.63 -19.79
C ILE A 105 -5.24 -7.11 -20.11
N ASN A 106 -5.30 -6.25 -19.10
CA ASN A 106 -5.34 -4.78 -19.20
C ASN A 106 -3.96 -4.10 -19.05
N LEU A 107 -2.89 -4.88 -18.86
CA LEU A 107 -1.52 -4.34 -18.88
C LEU A 107 -1.14 -3.85 -20.30
N PRO A 108 -0.23 -2.87 -20.42
CA PRO A 108 0.42 -2.56 -21.69
C PRO A 108 1.31 -3.73 -22.14
N TYR A 109 1.53 -3.90 -23.44
CA TYR A 109 2.53 -4.84 -23.95
C TYR A 109 3.91 -4.17 -23.98
N GLN A 110 4.94 -4.90 -23.56
CA GLN A 110 6.31 -4.43 -23.61
C GLN A 110 6.71 -4.05 -25.05
N HIS A 111 7.33 -2.88 -25.21
CA HIS A 111 7.68 -2.26 -26.48
C HIS A 111 6.50 -1.89 -27.40
N VAL A 112 5.26 -1.87 -26.88
CA VAL A 112 4.07 -1.37 -27.59
C VAL A 112 3.53 -0.14 -26.86
N VAL A 113 3.44 0.99 -27.57
CA VAL A 113 2.90 2.23 -27.00
C VAL A 113 1.41 2.08 -26.71
N ASP A 114 1.05 2.19 -25.44
CA ASP A 114 -0.34 2.30 -24.97
C ASP A 114 -0.60 3.71 -24.45
N PHE A 115 -1.37 4.51 -25.20
CA PHE A 115 -1.73 5.90 -24.86
C PHE A 115 -2.55 6.05 -23.56
N THR A 116 -3.01 4.94 -22.96
CA THR A 116 -3.58 4.90 -21.62
C THR A 116 -2.53 5.19 -20.54
N TYR A 117 -1.29 4.72 -20.75
CA TYR A 117 -0.19 4.77 -19.79
C TYR A 117 0.95 5.69 -20.24
N TRP A 118 1.08 5.93 -21.55
CA TRP A 118 2.13 6.73 -22.16
C TRP A 118 1.57 8.00 -22.83
N THR A 119 2.40 9.02 -22.94
CA THR A 119 2.14 10.24 -23.72
C THR A 119 3.42 10.66 -24.45
N SER A 120 3.30 11.50 -25.47
CA SER A 120 4.43 12.13 -26.13
C SER A 120 4.15 13.63 -26.30
N THR A 121 5.19 14.46 -26.22
CA THR A 121 5.11 15.91 -26.48
C THR A 121 5.64 16.30 -27.86
N ASP A 122 6.48 15.46 -28.47
CA ASP A 122 7.16 15.69 -29.74
C ASP A 122 6.78 14.67 -30.84
N GLY A 123 6.12 13.57 -30.48
CA GLY A 123 5.76 12.46 -31.36
C GLY A 123 6.83 11.37 -31.48
N PHE A 124 7.99 11.51 -30.81
CA PHE A 124 9.15 10.63 -30.92
C PHE A 124 9.54 9.99 -29.59
N VAL A 125 9.54 10.77 -28.51
CA VAL A 125 9.79 10.29 -27.14
C VAL A 125 8.46 10.03 -26.46
N PHE A 126 8.32 8.84 -25.90
CA PHE A 126 7.15 8.45 -25.11
C PHE A 126 7.56 8.34 -23.65
N ASP A 127 6.87 9.06 -22.79
CA ASP A 127 7.05 9.04 -21.33
C ASP A 127 5.77 8.53 -20.65
N PRO A 128 5.87 7.88 -19.48
CA PRO A 128 4.69 7.53 -18.70
C PRO A 128 3.92 8.79 -18.31
N ARG A 129 2.60 8.78 -18.52
CA ARG A 129 1.72 9.91 -18.15
C ARG A 129 1.12 9.78 -16.75
N LYS A 130 1.07 8.56 -16.23
CA LYS A 130 0.41 8.16 -14.98
C LYS A 130 1.13 6.94 -14.39
N HIS A 131 0.79 6.56 -13.15
CA HIS A 131 1.31 5.35 -12.52
C HIS A 131 0.40 4.13 -12.79
N TRP A 132 0.97 2.92 -12.72
CA TRP A 132 0.19 1.67 -12.67
C TRP A 132 0.93 0.56 -11.91
N CYS A 133 0.19 -0.35 -11.30
CA CYS A 133 0.71 -1.45 -10.50
C CYS A 133 -0.10 -2.73 -10.73
N PHE A 134 0.54 -3.79 -11.24
CA PHE A 134 -0.07 -5.11 -11.26
C PHE A 134 -0.10 -5.70 -9.85
N LEU A 135 -1.19 -6.42 -9.51
CA LEU A 135 -1.33 -7.18 -8.27
C LEU A 135 -1.63 -8.64 -8.60
N GLY A 136 -0.94 -9.59 -7.96
CA GLY A 136 -1.20 -11.02 -8.10
C GLY A 136 -0.87 -11.83 -6.85
N GLU A 137 -1.69 -12.84 -6.53
CA GLU A 137 -1.41 -13.80 -5.46
C GLU A 137 -0.48 -14.91 -5.95
N VAL A 138 0.62 -15.17 -5.25
CA VAL A 138 1.54 -16.28 -5.56
C VAL A 138 0.83 -17.61 -5.36
N VAL A 139 0.66 -18.38 -6.45
CA VAL A 139 0.09 -19.73 -6.43
C VAL A 139 1.21 -20.78 -6.42
N VAL A 140 2.29 -20.53 -7.16
CA VAL A 140 3.46 -21.40 -7.24
C VAL A 140 4.72 -20.53 -7.24
N GLU A 141 5.74 -20.95 -6.51
CA GLU A 141 7.11 -20.46 -6.65
C GLU A 141 8.00 -21.56 -7.23
N THR A 142 8.99 -21.19 -8.03
CA THR A 142 9.97 -22.13 -8.58
C THR A 142 11.30 -21.42 -8.74
N PHE A 143 12.34 -22.02 -8.18
CA PHE A 143 13.71 -21.55 -8.34
C PHE A 143 14.56 -22.65 -8.98
N SER A 144 15.21 -22.32 -10.10
CA SER A 144 16.12 -23.25 -10.80
C SER A 144 17.37 -22.53 -11.30
N LYS A 145 17.19 -21.56 -12.22
CA LYS A 145 18.26 -20.64 -12.66
C LYS A 145 17.97 -19.18 -12.29
N ARG A 146 16.71 -18.87 -12.01
CA ARG A 146 16.17 -17.58 -11.56
C ARG A 146 14.86 -17.86 -10.85
N LEU A 147 14.37 -16.89 -10.07
CA LEU A 147 13.02 -16.95 -9.53
C LEU A 147 12.00 -16.84 -10.66
N ARG A 148 11.07 -17.79 -10.69
CA ARG A 148 9.83 -17.71 -11.44
C ARG A 148 8.68 -17.98 -10.49
N ILE A 149 7.62 -17.20 -10.60
CA ILE A 149 6.38 -17.44 -9.87
C ILE A 149 5.21 -17.54 -10.85
N LEU A 150 4.19 -18.30 -10.47
CA LEU A 150 2.88 -18.27 -11.09
C LEU A 150 1.96 -17.52 -10.14
N VAL A 151 1.37 -16.42 -10.60
CA VAL A 151 0.45 -15.61 -9.80
C VAL A 151 -0.97 -15.66 -10.37
N ARG A 152 -1.97 -15.55 -9.49
CA ARG A 152 -3.38 -15.33 -9.85
C ARG A 152 -3.71 -13.85 -9.70
N ASP A 153 -4.11 -13.19 -10.77
CA ASP A 153 -4.58 -11.80 -10.69
C ASP A 153 -6.01 -11.71 -10.12
N ARG A 154 -6.52 -10.50 -9.95
CA ARG A 154 -7.86 -10.23 -9.38
C ARG A 154 -9.00 -10.67 -10.33
N SER A 155 -8.74 -10.89 -11.62
CA SER A 155 -9.69 -11.52 -12.54
C SER A 155 -9.71 -13.06 -12.45
N GLY A 156 -8.77 -13.65 -11.71
CA GLY A 156 -8.58 -15.10 -11.60
C GLY A 156 -7.63 -15.67 -12.66
N ALA A 157 -7.10 -14.86 -13.56
CA ALA A 157 -6.16 -15.30 -14.60
C ALA A 157 -4.80 -15.65 -13.99
N LEU A 158 -4.16 -16.70 -14.53
CA LEU A 158 -2.83 -17.12 -14.11
C LEU A 158 -1.77 -16.46 -15.00
N ALA A 159 -0.83 -15.76 -14.38
CA ALA A 159 0.28 -15.07 -15.03
C ALA A 159 1.64 -15.63 -14.55
N PRO A 160 2.53 -16.09 -15.44
CA PRO A 160 3.91 -16.33 -15.08
C PRO A 160 4.66 -15.00 -14.93
N VAL A 161 5.40 -14.84 -13.83
CA VAL A 161 6.33 -13.71 -13.63
C VAL A 161 7.75 -14.27 -13.58
N ASP A 162 8.59 -13.80 -14.50
CA ASP A 162 9.98 -14.26 -14.66
C ASP A 162 10.95 -13.15 -14.22
N PHE A 163 11.67 -13.37 -13.12
CA PHE A 163 12.61 -12.39 -12.57
C PHE A 163 13.93 -12.47 -13.31
N GLN A 164 14.12 -11.55 -14.28
CA GLN A 164 15.35 -11.37 -15.03
C GLN A 164 16.18 -10.19 -14.49
N THR A 165 16.17 -10.03 -13.17
CA THR A 165 16.93 -9.01 -12.44
C THR A 165 18.41 -9.41 -12.37
N SER A 166 19.30 -8.47 -12.03
CA SER A 166 20.74 -8.73 -11.87
C SER A 166 21.05 -9.87 -10.90
N GLU A 167 20.30 -9.95 -9.79
CA GLU A 167 20.39 -11.03 -8.80
C GLU A 167 19.44 -12.20 -9.05
N LEU A 168 18.78 -12.27 -10.21
CA LEU A 168 17.90 -13.37 -10.63
C LEU A 168 16.76 -13.69 -9.63
N GLY A 169 16.36 -12.69 -8.84
CA GLY A 169 15.35 -12.78 -7.78
C GLY A 169 15.79 -13.48 -6.48
N VAL A 170 17.10 -13.72 -6.27
CA VAL A 170 17.62 -14.44 -5.09
C VAL A 170 17.23 -13.79 -3.77
N GLY A 171 17.32 -12.47 -3.63
CA GLY A 171 17.04 -11.76 -2.37
C GLY A 171 15.61 -11.92 -1.87
N LEU A 172 14.62 -12.00 -2.78
CA LEU A 172 13.22 -12.28 -2.42
C LEU A 172 13.04 -13.68 -1.80
N VAL A 173 13.83 -14.66 -2.26
CA VAL A 173 13.83 -16.03 -1.75
C VAL A 173 14.63 -16.12 -0.45
N SER A 174 15.83 -15.54 -0.40
CA SER A 174 16.70 -15.57 0.78
C SER A 174 16.12 -14.86 2.00
N ARG A 175 15.34 -13.77 1.80
CA ARG A 175 14.58 -13.12 2.88
C ARG A 175 13.29 -13.88 3.25
N GLY A 176 12.92 -14.90 2.47
CA GLY A 176 11.67 -15.64 2.64
C GLY A 176 10.44 -14.76 2.52
N GLU A 177 10.49 -13.74 1.66
CA GLU A 177 9.38 -12.82 1.38
C GLU A 177 8.43 -13.42 0.35
N MET A 178 8.98 -14.02 -0.71
CA MET A 178 8.21 -14.76 -1.70
C MET A 178 7.70 -16.06 -1.08
N ARG A 179 6.36 -16.23 -1.03
CA ARG A 179 5.67 -17.43 -0.53
C ARG A 179 4.33 -17.58 -1.23
N VAL A 180 3.88 -18.83 -1.42
CA VAL A 180 2.51 -19.14 -1.83
C VAL A 180 1.48 -18.52 -0.87
N GLY A 181 0.43 -17.91 -1.42
CA GLY A 181 -0.62 -17.19 -0.69
C GLY A 181 -0.28 -15.74 -0.30
N ALA A 182 0.91 -15.24 -0.64
CA ALA A 182 1.25 -13.83 -0.54
C ALA A 182 0.86 -13.05 -1.80
N THR A 183 0.59 -11.75 -1.69
CA THR A 183 0.29 -10.87 -2.84
C THR A 183 1.54 -10.13 -3.27
N VAL A 184 1.95 -10.28 -4.52
CA VAL A 184 2.99 -9.46 -5.14
C VAL A 184 2.35 -8.22 -5.78
N ALA A 185 2.98 -7.06 -5.58
CA ALA A 185 2.72 -5.82 -6.27
C ALA A 185 3.91 -5.48 -7.17
N ILE A 186 3.64 -5.19 -8.44
CA ILE A 186 4.66 -4.89 -9.45
C ILE A 186 4.31 -3.55 -10.12
N LEU A 187 5.05 -2.51 -9.76
CA LEU A 187 4.94 -1.18 -10.37
C LEU A 187 5.46 -1.23 -11.82
N TYR A 188 4.76 -0.55 -12.72
CA TYR A 188 5.07 -0.45 -14.15
C TYR A 188 5.21 -1.81 -14.86
N ALA A 189 4.49 -2.83 -14.40
CA ALA A 189 4.43 -4.12 -15.08
C ALA A 189 3.99 -3.96 -16.56
N GLU A 190 4.58 -4.78 -17.42
CA GLU A 190 4.24 -4.90 -18.84
C GLU A 190 4.02 -6.37 -19.18
N LYS A 191 3.10 -6.66 -20.10
CA LYS A 191 2.95 -7.98 -20.71
C LYS A 191 4.17 -8.30 -21.56
N TYR A 192 4.71 -9.48 -21.37
CA TYR A 192 5.77 -10.07 -22.15
C TYR A 192 5.30 -11.39 -22.76
N VAL A 193 5.63 -11.61 -24.03
CA VAL A 193 5.42 -12.88 -24.71
C VAL A 193 6.70 -13.70 -24.59
N PHE A 194 6.64 -14.80 -23.86
CA PHE A 194 7.76 -15.73 -23.70
C PHE A 194 7.96 -16.58 -24.96
N GLY A 195 9.14 -17.19 -25.12
CA GLY A 195 9.50 -17.96 -26.33
C GLY A 195 8.68 -19.23 -26.56
N ASP A 196 7.92 -19.67 -25.55
CA ASP A 196 6.93 -20.74 -25.59
C ASP A 196 5.51 -20.23 -25.94
N SER A 197 5.39 -18.96 -26.37
CA SER A 197 4.14 -18.23 -26.62
C SER A 197 3.26 -17.97 -25.40
N ASN A 198 3.70 -18.28 -24.18
CA ASN A 198 2.99 -17.90 -22.97
C ASN A 198 3.08 -16.37 -22.77
N VAL A 199 1.99 -15.77 -22.27
CA VAL A 199 1.95 -14.34 -21.92
C VAL A 199 2.05 -14.20 -20.40
N GLY A 200 2.92 -13.31 -19.93
CA GLY A 200 3.07 -13.01 -18.51
C GLY A 200 3.86 -11.72 -18.30
N ILE A 201 4.66 -11.64 -17.24
CA ILE A 201 5.42 -10.43 -16.87
C ILE A 201 6.92 -10.76 -16.81
N ARG A 202 7.75 -9.97 -17.51
CA ARG A 202 9.22 -10.06 -17.45
C ARG A 202 9.76 -8.96 -16.53
N GLN A 203 10.20 -9.33 -15.33
CA GLN A 203 10.58 -8.36 -14.31
C GLN A 203 12.09 -8.11 -14.27
N LEU A 204 12.51 -6.85 -14.46
CA LEU A 204 13.92 -6.45 -14.62
C LEU A 204 14.54 -5.75 -13.40
N SER A 205 13.74 -5.10 -12.55
CA SER A 205 14.19 -4.53 -11.27
C SER A 205 13.42 -5.13 -10.08
N LEU A 206 14.06 -5.26 -8.92
CA LEU A 206 13.38 -5.61 -7.67
C LEU A 206 12.83 -4.38 -6.94
N GLU A 207 13.33 -3.19 -7.26
CA GLU A 207 12.90 -1.93 -6.64
C GLU A 207 11.44 -1.59 -7.01
N THR A 208 10.92 -2.14 -8.10
CA THR A 208 9.50 -2.01 -8.47
C THR A 208 8.62 -3.17 -7.98
N VAL A 209 9.16 -4.07 -7.15
CA VAL A 209 8.46 -5.26 -6.64
C VAL A 209 8.34 -5.23 -5.11
N LYS A 210 7.12 -5.44 -4.61
CA LYS A 210 6.84 -5.60 -3.18
C LYS A 210 6.01 -6.86 -2.97
N VAL A 211 6.36 -7.66 -1.97
CA VAL A 211 5.52 -8.78 -1.52
C VAL A 211 4.82 -8.39 -0.23
N PHE A 212 3.50 -8.53 -0.20
CA PHE A 212 2.67 -8.35 0.99
C PHE A 212 2.26 -9.74 1.53
N PRO A 213 2.51 -10.05 2.82
CA PRO A 213 2.20 -11.35 3.42
C PRO A 213 0.70 -11.48 3.77
N VAL A 214 -0.15 -11.34 2.75
CA VAL A 214 -1.61 -11.44 2.77
C VAL A 214 -2.08 -11.95 1.40
N SER A 215 -3.16 -12.74 1.37
CA SER A 215 -3.81 -13.18 0.13
C SER A 215 -4.43 -12.01 -0.64
N MET A 216 -4.70 -12.23 -1.93
CA MET A 216 -5.40 -11.23 -2.76
C MET A 216 -6.75 -10.86 -2.15
N ASP A 217 -7.52 -11.87 -1.74
CA ASP A 217 -8.82 -11.67 -1.09
C ASP A 217 -8.70 -10.89 0.22
N GLY A 218 -7.65 -11.15 1.02
CA GLY A 218 -7.40 -10.41 2.25
C GLY A 218 -7.07 -8.94 1.98
N LEU A 219 -6.24 -8.66 0.97
CA LEU A 219 -5.91 -7.30 0.56
C LEU A 219 -7.13 -6.55 -0.01
N MET A 220 -7.93 -7.21 -0.83
CA MET A 220 -9.17 -6.65 -1.40
C MET A 220 -10.22 -6.37 -0.32
N GLN A 221 -10.36 -7.23 0.68
CA GLN A 221 -11.20 -6.98 1.84
C GLN A 221 -10.76 -5.75 2.67
N VAL A 222 -9.44 -5.53 2.82
CA VAL A 222 -8.91 -4.30 3.45
C VAL A 222 -9.24 -3.08 2.59
N ASN A 223 -9.04 -3.16 1.28
CA ASN A 223 -9.42 -2.09 0.35
C ASN A 223 -10.89 -1.70 0.50
N ASP A 224 -11.80 -2.68 0.46
CA ASP A 224 -13.24 -2.42 0.49
C ASP A 224 -13.64 -1.71 1.80
N ARG A 225 -13.09 -2.12 2.94
CA ARG A 225 -13.28 -1.43 4.23
C ARG A 225 -12.67 -0.02 4.27
N LEU A 226 -11.57 0.23 3.55
CA LEU A 226 -11.03 1.60 3.41
C LEU A 226 -11.94 2.50 2.58
N GLN A 227 -12.39 2.03 1.42
CA GLN A 227 -13.30 2.76 0.52
C GLN A 227 -14.65 3.08 1.21
N GLU A 228 -15.10 2.19 2.11
CA GLU A 228 -16.29 2.39 2.91
C GLU A 228 -16.08 3.39 4.08
N TYR A 229 -15.08 3.16 4.94
CA TYR A 229 -14.96 3.81 6.26
C TYR A 229 -13.89 4.90 6.38
N ALA A 230 -12.87 4.91 5.53
CA ALA A 230 -11.76 5.86 5.64
C ALA A 230 -12.01 7.19 4.90
N ALA A 231 -12.89 7.15 3.88
CA ALA A 231 -13.30 8.32 3.10
C ALA A 231 -14.08 9.35 3.94
N VAL A 232 -13.89 10.63 3.62
CA VAL A 232 -14.71 11.74 4.15
C VAL A 232 -15.82 12.03 3.15
N LYS A 233 -17.08 11.86 3.55
CA LYS A 233 -18.27 12.10 2.71
C LYS A 233 -19.07 13.24 3.33
N ASP A 234 -19.34 14.29 2.56
CA ASP A 234 -20.04 15.52 3.01
C ASP A 234 -19.42 16.19 4.25
N GLY A 235 -18.09 16.15 4.36
CA GLY A 235 -17.34 16.63 5.53
C GLY A 235 -17.48 15.74 6.78
N GLN A 236 -18.22 14.64 6.70
CA GLN A 236 -18.42 13.67 7.77
C GLN A 236 -17.56 12.41 7.56
N ARG A 237 -17.24 11.75 8.67
CA ARG A 237 -16.58 10.45 8.73
C ARG A 237 -17.53 9.43 9.33
N MET A 238 -17.38 8.17 8.95
CA MET A 238 -18.22 7.07 9.41
C MET A 238 -17.52 6.28 10.51
N CYS A 239 -18.24 5.96 11.59
CA CYS A 239 -17.73 5.10 12.63
C CYS A 239 -17.61 3.66 12.11
N HIS A 240 -16.42 3.10 12.11
CA HIS A 240 -16.18 1.74 11.62
C HIS A 240 -16.85 0.63 12.47
N ASN A 241 -17.37 0.96 13.66
CA ASN A 241 -18.11 0.02 14.49
C ASN A 241 -19.63 0.08 14.30
N CYS A 242 -20.19 1.29 14.41
CA CYS A 242 -21.63 1.50 14.54
C CYS A 242 -22.21 2.41 13.46
N GLU A 243 -21.44 2.68 12.40
CA GLU A 243 -21.86 3.31 11.13
C GLU A 243 -22.44 4.75 11.24
N ARG A 244 -22.58 5.28 12.45
CA ARG A 244 -22.91 6.69 12.71
C ARG A 244 -21.92 7.59 11.97
N LYS A 245 -22.44 8.67 11.38
CA LYS A 245 -21.63 9.71 10.74
C LYS A 245 -21.46 10.93 11.65
N ALA A 246 -20.30 11.56 11.63
CA ALA A 246 -20.02 12.80 12.37
C ALA A 246 -18.86 13.57 11.72
N THR A 247 -18.82 14.88 11.89
CA THR A 247 -17.70 15.75 11.47
C THR A 247 -16.45 15.53 12.33
N THR A 248 -16.64 15.22 13.62
CA THR A 248 -15.58 14.95 14.59
C THR A 248 -15.64 13.50 15.08
N MET A 249 -14.51 12.78 14.98
CA MET A 249 -14.39 11.40 15.43
C MET A 249 -12.98 11.09 15.93
N PHE A 250 -12.86 10.13 16.84
CA PHE A 250 -11.58 9.59 17.25
C PHE A 250 -10.99 8.74 16.13
N ARG A 251 -9.70 8.94 15.83
CA ARG A 251 -8.92 8.02 14.98
C ARG A 251 -8.52 6.78 15.78
N CYS A 252 -8.05 5.74 15.10
CA CYS A 252 -7.48 4.56 15.74
C CYS A 252 -6.32 4.90 16.71
N GLY A 253 -6.63 5.05 18.00
CA GLY A 253 -5.68 5.42 19.05
C GLY A 253 -5.04 4.26 19.82
N LYS A 254 -5.65 3.05 19.82
CA LYS A 254 -5.12 1.84 20.48
C LYS A 254 -3.76 1.35 19.93
N CYS A 255 -3.37 1.87 18.78
CA CYS A 255 -2.01 1.90 18.29
C CYS A 255 -1.01 2.31 19.42
N ASN A 256 -1.37 3.28 20.27
CA ASN A 256 -0.53 3.85 21.32
C ASN A 256 -0.30 2.96 22.57
N LEU A 257 -0.75 1.69 22.59
CA LEU A 257 -0.58 0.78 23.74
C LEU A 257 0.75 0.01 23.72
N PHE A 258 1.44 0.02 22.59
CA PHE A 258 2.89 -0.20 22.49
C PHE A 258 3.47 1.07 21.85
N TYR A 259 4.66 1.50 22.27
CA TYR A 259 5.28 2.80 21.95
C TYR A 259 5.58 3.09 20.44
N TYR A 260 5.05 2.29 19.50
CA TYR A 260 5.46 2.29 18.09
C TYR A 260 4.33 2.29 17.05
N CYS A 261 3.07 2.13 17.46
CA CYS A 261 1.94 2.22 16.53
C CYS A 261 1.27 3.60 16.72
N ASN A 262 1.37 4.43 15.69
CA ASN A 262 0.49 5.57 15.40
C ASN A 262 0.11 5.55 13.91
N LYS A 263 0.16 4.34 13.31
CA LYS A 263 0.52 4.18 11.90
C LYS A 263 -0.66 4.06 10.95
N CYS A 264 -1.73 3.32 11.28
CA CYS A 264 -2.82 3.13 10.32
C CYS A 264 -3.59 4.45 10.09
N ASN A 265 -4.09 5.13 11.13
CA ASN A 265 -4.81 6.42 11.08
C ASN A 265 -5.99 6.53 10.09
N LEU A 266 -6.40 5.41 9.49
CA LEU A 266 -7.38 5.34 8.40
C LEU A 266 -8.81 5.13 8.88
N PHE A 267 -9.01 4.55 10.07
CA PHE A 267 -10.34 4.26 10.62
C PHE A 267 -10.74 5.24 11.74
N TYR A 268 -12.05 5.51 11.81
CA TYR A 268 -12.67 6.50 12.69
C TYR A 268 -13.75 5.87 13.59
N TYR A 269 -13.93 6.43 14.78
CA TYR A 269 -14.82 5.92 15.82
C TYR A 269 -15.50 7.05 16.59
N CYS A 270 -16.74 6.82 17.03
CA CYS A 270 -17.46 7.74 17.92
C CYS A 270 -16.78 7.91 19.28
N ASN A 271 -16.17 6.83 19.80
CA ASN A 271 -15.58 6.74 21.14
C ASN A 271 -14.67 5.51 21.24
N LYS A 272 -14.06 5.30 22.41
CA LYS A 272 -13.13 4.19 22.68
C LYS A 272 -13.81 2.83 22.67
N GLU A 273 -15.07 2.77 23.06
CA GLU A 273 -15.91 1.57 23.11
C GLU A 273 -16.14 1.05 21.69
N CYS A 274 -16.52 1.94 20.76
CA CYS A 274 -16.60 1.62 19.34
C CYS A 274 -15.26 1.16 18.77
N GLN A 275 -14.14 1.78 19.17
CA GLN A 275 -12.82 1.31 18.73
C GLN A 275 -12.52 -0.11 19.22
N ILE A 276 -12.84 -0.44 20.48
CA ILE A 276 -12.57 -1.77 21.05
C ILE A 276 -13.45 -2.84 20.40
N ALA A 277 -14.74 -2.56 20.21
CA ALA A 277 -15.65 -3.48 19.52
C ALA A 277 -15.19 -3.72 18.08
N ALA A 278 -14.94 -2.69 17.27
CA ALA A 278 -14.45 -2.89 15.90
C ALA A 278 -13.08 -3.59 15.81
N TRP A 279 -12.21 -3.40 16.82
CA TRP A 279 -10.93 -4.11 16.91
C TRP A 279 -11.11 -5.62 17.09
N ILE A 280 -12.16 -6.07 17.79
CA ILE A 280 -12.44 -7.48 18.07
C ILE A 280 -13.35 -8.07 16.98
N ASP A 281 -14.45 -7.38 16.67
CA ASP A 281 -15.62 -7.93 15.96
C ASP A 281 -15.69 -7.54 14.48
N LYS A 282 -15.08 -6.41 14.07
CA LYS A 282 -15.13 -5.89 12.68
C LYS A 282 -13.81 -6.10 11.90
N GLY A 283 -12.92 -6.94 12.40
CA GLY A 283 -11.67 -7.32 11.71
C GLY A 283 -10.53 -6.29 11.77
N HIS A 284 -10.74 -5.10 12.35
CA HIS A 284 -9.76 -4.01 12.32
C HIS A 284 -8.38 -4.37 12.94
N LYS A 285 -8.30 -5.35 13.86
CA LYS A 285 -7.01 -5.89 14.34
C LYS A 285 -6.13 -6.43 13.20
N HIS A 286 -6.72 -7.11 12.22
CA HIS A 286 -6.04 -7.67 11.06
C HIS A 286 -5.63 -6.55 10.09
N ASP A 287 -6.59 -5.70 9.72
CA ASP A 287 -6.37 -4.54 8.85
C ASP A 287 -5.27 -3.62 9.38
N CYS A 288 -5.27 -3.35 10.69
CA CYS A 288 -4.27 -2.50 11.32
C CYS A 288 -2.85 -3.08 11.20
N LYS A 289 -2.69 -4.42 11.15
CA LYS A 289 -1.39 -5.07 10.91
C LYS A 289 -0.93 -4.87 9.45
N ILE A 290 -1.85 -5.01 8.50
CA ILE A 290 -1.57 -4.83 7.06
C ILE A 290 -1.23 -3.36 6.77
N LEU A 291 -2.05 -2.43 7.28
CA LEU A 291 -1.92 -0.97 7.09
C LEU A 291 -0.81 -0.32 7.94
N GLN A 292 0.04 -1.12 8.59
CA GLN A 292 1.30 -0.68 9.19
C GLN A 292 2.46 -0.70 8.18
N ASP A 293 2.35 -1.47 7.08
CA ASP A 293 3.36 -1.48 6.00
C ASP A 293 3.40 -0.12 5.29
N SER A 294 4.58 0.49 5.23
CA SER A 294 4.79 1.82 4.63
C SER A 294 4.61 1.83 3.12
N GLU A 295 4.97 0.74 2.45
CA GLU A 295 4.91 0.61 0.99
C GLU A 295 3.46 0.46 0.54
N LEU A 296 2.64 -0.34 1.26
CA LEU A 296 1.20 -0.40 1.01
C LEU A 296 0.53 0.96 1.22
N ARG A 297 0.93 1.70 2.25
CA ARG A 297 0.45 3.07 2.46
C ARG A 297 0.89 4.01 1.34
N GLY A 298 2.10 3.83 0.80
CA GLY A 298 2.57 4.52 -0.40
C GLY A 298 1.62 4.31 -1.57
N LEU A 299 1.28 3.06 -1.89
CA LEU A 299 0.31 2.73 -2.93
C LEU A 299 -1.08 3.34 -2.69
N LEU A 300 -1.57 3.32 -1.44
CA LEU A 300 -2.89 3.87 -1.08
C LEU A 300 -2.98 5.40 -1.17
N PHE A 301 -1.86 6.13 -1.14
CA PHE A 301 -1.81 7.59 -1.13
C PHE A 301 -1.04 8.20 -2.31
N MET A 302 -0.64 7.38 -3.30
CA MET A 302 0.00 7.83 -4.54
C MET A 302 -1.00 8.57 -5.43
N ASP A 303 -0.55 9.63 -6.12
CA ASP A 303 -1.32 10.32 -7.15
C ASP A 303 -1.26 9.51 -8.46
N TRP A 304 -2.13 8.50 -8.58
CA TRP A 304 -2.06 7.53 -9.67
C TRP A 304 -2.20 8.12 -11.07
N ASP A 305 -2.90 9.26 -11.22
CA ASP A 305 -3.15 9.89 -12.53
C ASP A 305 -2.03 10.84 -13.00
N ARG A 306 -1.01 11.10 -12.17
CA ARG A 306 0.09 12.03 -12.44
C ARG A 306 1.45 11.37 -12.27
N PHE A 307 2.14 11.09 -13.37
CA PHE A 307 3.53 10.66 -13.32
C PHE A 307 4.50 11.84 -13.23
N GLU A 308 5.44 11.78 -12.28
CA GLU A 308 6.57 12.71 -12.18
C GLU A 308 7.93 11.99 -12.30
N THR A 309 8.02 10.79 -11.75
CA THR A 309 9.21 9.94 -11.76
C THR A 309 8.82 8.49 -11.45
N TYR A 310 9.68 7.53 -11.77
CA TYR A 310 9.47 6.14 -11.38
C TYR A 310 9.52 5.98 -9.86
N HIS A 311 8.38 5.65 -9.26
CA HIS A 311 8.31 5.21 -7.87
C HIS A 311 8.98 3.85 -7.67
N GLN A 312 9.65 3.69 -6.54
CA GLN A 312 10.34 2.48 -6.13
C GLN A 312 9.96 2.16 -4.69
N PHE A 313 9.77 0.88 -4.39
CA PHE A 313 9.63 0.38 -3.04
C PHE A 313 11.00 0.34 -2.36
N SER A 314 11.01 0.57 -1.04
CA SER A 314 12.22 0.42 -0.23
C SER A 314 12.72 -1.03 -0.27
N THR A 315 13.84 -1.30 -0.96
CA THR A 315 14.56 -2.57 -0.81
C THR A 315 15.17 -2.64 0.60
N PRO A 316 14.91 -3.70 1.38
CA PRO A 316 15.67 -3.93 2.61
C PRO A 316 17.14 -4.09 2.23
N LEU A 317 18.02 -3.28 2.82
CA LEU A 317 19.47 -3.44 2.68
C LEU A 317 19.84 -4.87 3.08
N ALA A 318 20.62 -5.53 2.21
CA ALA A 318 21.10 -6.90 2.40
C ALA A 318 22.22 -6.98 3.46
#